data_AF-A0A383ZEA1-F1
#
_entry.id   AF-A0A383ZEA1-F1
#
_cell.length_a   1.000
_cell.length_b   1.000
_cell.length_c   1.000
_cell.angle_alpha   90.00
_cell.angle_beta   90.00
_cell.angle_gamma   90.00
#
_symmetry.space_group_name_H-M   'P 1'
#
loop_
_entity.id
_entity.type
_entity.pdbx_description
1 polymer ?
#
loop_
_entity_poly.entity_id
_entity_poly.type
_entity_poly.pdbx_seq_one_letter_code
_entity_poly.pdbx_strand_id
1 'polypeptide(L)'
;MAGRSGSSNAEQAGAVGRADEAGGQAKSSQKIEDLMEMVNKLQKAGSLEPRIDVLINRINEVQQAKKKASEELGEARTVWETLQKELDSLSGEKVRLKEILSKKQETLRILRLHCQEKESETQRKHTMLQECKERISALNSQIEQEKNKQRQLRLDFEEQLADLMGQHKDLWEFHKPEQLALEIGALDSSKEQLLKEEKLVEAKLEDVKHRLCSQFGAKGCSAIAEGLFLRSEEAAAVVHLFEEENEKAQEFLEAAAQRQEQLQQKCQQLQQKRQRLKEELEKLGVQVPAQGQSKQEEGAGPGEAANPKPLGVSEEKDPEPPTKQSLMPF
;
A
#
# COMPACT_ATOMS: atom_id res chain seq x y z
N MET A 1 -22.73 25.35 69.19
CA MET A 1 -22.21 26.15 70.33
C MET A 1 -23.39 26.35 71.28
N ALA A 2 -23.30 26.00 72.56
CA ALA A 2 -22.80 26.84 73.66
C ALA A 2 -23.49 28.22 73.73
N GLY A 3 -24.13 28.65 74.83
CA GLY A 3 -24.50 27.93 76.06
C GLY A 3 -24.55 28.81 77.32
N ARG A 4 -24.89 28.18 78.46
CA ARG A 4 -24.76 28.68 79.85
C ARG A 4 -25.85 29.66 80.35
N SER A 5 -25.97 29.71 81.68
CA SER A 5 -27.10 30.27 82.42
C SER A 5 -26.63 31.14 83.59
N GLY A 6 -27.54 31.97 84.11
CA GLY A 6 -27.65 32.25 85.55
C GLY A 6 -27.19 33.62 86.07
N SER A 7 -28.04 34.22 86.89
CA SER A 7 -27.67 34.69 88.23
C SER A 7 -28.93 34.75 89.12
N SER A 8 -28.76 34.66 90.44
CA SER A 8 -29.84 34.57 91.44
C SER A 8 -29.44 35.30 92.74
N ASN A 9 -30.40 35.44 93.65
CA ASN A 9 -30.29 35.92 95.04
C ASN A 9 -30.14 37.46 95.16
N ALA A 10 -30.82 38.19 96.07
CA ALA A 10 -31.13 37.99 97.50
C ALA A 10 -29.92 38.37 98.41
N GLU A 11 -30.07 38.87 99.65
CA GLU A 11 -31.23 38.94 100.56
C GLU A 11 -30.98 39.94 101.73
N GLN A 12 -32.02 40.26 102.53
CA GLN A 12 -31.94 40.69 103.97
C GLN A 12 -31.10 41.94 104.35
N ALA A 13 -31.00 42.38 105.62
CA ALA A 13 -32.00 42.67 106.68
C ALA A 13 -31.30 43.36 107.90
N GLY A 14 -32.07 43.71 108.95
CA GLY A 14 -31.56 44.21 110.26
C GLY A 14 -31.83 45.71 110.47
N ALA A 15 -32.54 46.23 111.49
CA ALA A 15 -32.95 45.80 112.84
C ALA A 15 -31.96 46.14 114.00
N VAL A 16 -32.46 46.05 115.24
CA VAL A 16 -31.83 46.44 116.54
C VAL A 16 -31.95 47.96 116.83
N GLY A 17 -32.20 48.45 118.05
CA GLY A 17 -32.18 47.77 119.37
C GLY A 17 -33.23 48.19 120.41
N ARG A 18 -32.93 47.89 121.69
CA ARG A 18 -33.85 47.87 122.86
C ARG A 18 -33.38 48.77 124.00
N ALA A 19 -34.36 49.25 124.79
CA ALA A 19 -34.37 49.41 126.27
C ALA A 19 -33.26 50.21 126.99
N ASP A 20 -33.50 50.89 128.10
CA ASP A 20 -34.60 51.71 128.67
C ASP A 20 -33.89 52.45 129.86
N GLU A 21 -34.34 52.80 131.07
CA GLU A 21 -35.60 52.82 131.84
C GLU A 21 -35.47 54.06 132.79
N ALA A 22 -36.04 54.06 134.01
CA ALA A 22 -35.78 54.94 135.15
C ALA A 22 -35.94 56.47 134.95
N GLY A 23 -36.90 57.06 135.67
CA GLY A 23 -37.15 58.51 135.72
C GLY A 23 -38.58 58.85 135.30
N GLY A 24 -39.49 58.89 136.27
CA GLY A 24 -40.91 59.13 136.02
C GLY A 24 -41.27 60.55 135.60
N GLN A 25 -42.55 60.74 135.25
CA GLN A 25 -43.22 62.03 135.09
C GLN A 25 -42.76 62.99 133.97
N ALA A 26 -41.74 62.63 133.17
CA ALA A 26 -41.43 63.32 131.90
C ALA A 26 -41.43 62.41 130.65
N LYS A 27 -41.28 61.09 130.81
CA LYS A 27 -41.07 60.15 129.68
C LYS A 27 -42.31 59.77 128.87
N SER A 28 -43.51 60.27 129.24
CA SER A 28 -44.74 59.98 128.50
C SER A 28 -44.82 60.79 127.20
N SER A 29 -44.56 62.10 127.27
CA SER A 29 -44.63 62.99 126.10
C SER A 29 -43.62 62.62 125.02
N GLN A 30 -42.37 62.29 125.40
CA GLN A 30 -41.36 61.86 124.42
C GLN A 30 -41.80 60.61 123.63
N LYS A 31 -42.32 59.57 124.32
CA LYS A 31 -42.82 58.37 123.65
C LYS A 31 -44.04 58.66 122.74
N ILE A 32 -44.83 59.69 123.05
CA ILE A 32 -45.95 60.15 122.21
C ILE A 32 -45.45 60.97 121.01
N GLU A 33 -44.41 61.79 121.19
CA GLU A 33 -43.75 62.55 120.12
C GLU A 33 -43.05 61.60 119.12
N ASP A 34 -42.27 60.65 119.62
CA ASP A 34 -41.60 59.61 118.82
C ASP A 34 -42.62 58.73 118.08
N LEU A 35 -43.77 58.44 118.70
CA LEU A 35 -44.91 57.78 118.04
C LEU A 35 -45.58 58.68 117.00
N MET A 36 -45.77 59.98 117.25
CA MET A 36 -46.31 60.91 116.25
C MET A 36 -45.35 61.12 115.08
N GLU A 37 -44.03 61.04 115.31
CA GLU A 37 -43.03 61.10 114.25
C GLU A 37 -43.00 59.80 113.44
N MET A 38 -43.09 58.64 114.09
CA MET A 38 -43.29 57.35 113.40
C MET A 38 -44.61 57.29 112.65
N VAL A 39 -45.71 57.80 113.21
CA VAL A 39 -47.02 57.90 112.53
C VAL A 39 -46.92 58.86 111.36
N ASN A 40 -46.23 60.00 111.46
CA ASN A 40 -45.96 60.88 110.32
C ASN A 40 -45.10 60.19 109.25
N LYS A 41 -44.08 59.41 109.64
CA LYS A 41 -43.23 58.64 108.72
C LYS A 41 -44.03 57.53 108.03
N LEU A 42 -44.91 56.83 108.75
CA LEU A 42 -45.82 55.81 108.21
C LEU A 42 -46.93 56.41 107.34
N GLN A 43 -47.45 57.59 107.68
CA GLN A 43 -48.49 58.27 106.91
C GLN A 43 -47.92 58.90 105.62
N LYS A 44 -46.67 59.38 105.65
CA LYS A 44 -45.90 59.76 104.45
C LYS A 44 -45.53 58.54 103.60
N ALA A 45 -45.06 57.44 104.22
CA ALA A 45 -44.75 56.20 103.50
C ALA A 45 -46.01 55.56 102.88
N GLY A 46 -47.14 55.57 103.59
CA GLY A 46 -48.43 55.11 103.08
C GLY A 46 -49.01 55.97 101.94
N SER A 47 -48.47 57.18 101.72
CA SER A 47 -48.80 57.98 100.52
C SER A 47 -47.99 57.59 99.27
N LEU A 48 -47.02 56.68 99.41
CA LEU A 48 -46.21 56.14 98.31
C LEU A 48 -46.86 54.91 97.64
N GLU A 49 -47.95 54.39 98.20
CA GLU A 49 -48.70 53.28 97.61
C GLU A 49 -49.58 53.82 96.47
N PRO A 50 -49.37 53.41 95.19
CA PRO A 50 -50.09 54.02 94.08
C PRO A 50 -51.58 53.73 94.17
N ARG A 51 -52.40 54.79 94.12
CA ARG A 51 -53.87 54.71 94.21
C ARG A 51 -54.39 53.62 93.27
N ILE A 52 -55.24 52.73 93.78
CA ILE A 52 -55.60 51.45 93.16
C ILE A 52 -56.03 51.58 91.68
N ASP A 53 -56.75 52.65 91.34
CA ASP A 53 -57.16 53.00 89.97
C ASP A 53 -55.97 53.04 88.97
N VAL A 54 -54.82 53.58 89.40
CA VAL A 54 -53.59 53.71 88.60
C VAL A 54 -52.94 52.34 88.38
N LEU A 55 -52.94 51.49 89.40
CA LEU A 55 -52.47 50.10 89.27
C LEU A 55 -53.37 49.31 88.32
N ILE A 56 -54.69 49.45 88.42
CA ILE A 56 -55.66 48.81 87.51
C ILE A 56 -55.41 49.26 86.05
N ASN A 57 -55.29 50.56 85.80
CA ASN A 57 -55.00 51.07 84.46
C ASN A 57 -53.66 50.55 83.92
N ARG A 58 -52.61 50.55 84.75
CA ARG A 58 -51.29 50.02 84.37
C ARG A 58 -51.31 48.52 84.09
N ILE A 59 -52.09 47.75 84.85
CA ILE A 59 -52.31 46.32 84.62
C ILE A 59 -53.05 46.11 83.29
N ASN A 60 -54.08 46.91 82.98
CA ASN A 60 -54.82 46.82 81.73
C ASN A 60 -53.95 47.18 80.52
N GLU A 61 -53.16 48.26 80.59
CA GLU A 61 -52.16 48.63 79.58
C GLU A 61 -51.20 47.46 79.29
N VAL A 62 -50.62 46.87 80.35
CA VAL A 62 -49.65 45.77 80.23
C VAL A 62 -50.30 44.48 79.72
N GLN A 63 -51.56 44.19 80.10
CA GLN A 63 -52.31 43.05 79.57
C GLN A 63 -52.65 43.23 78.08
N GLN A 64 -53.06 44.43 77.65
CA GLN A 64 -53.33 44.74 76.25
C GLN A 64 -52.06 44.72 75.40
N ALA A 65 -50.96 45.28 75.90
CA ALA A 65 -49.65 45.20 75.26
C ALA A 65 -49.15 43.75 75.16
N LYS A 66 -49.29 42.94 76.22
CA LYS A 66 -48.99 41.51 76.21
C LYS A 66 -49.84 40.76 75.17
N LYS A 67 -51.14 41.07 75.06
CA LYS A 67 -52.02 40.48 74.06
C LYS A 67 -51.52 40.80 72.65
N LYS A 68 -51.34 42.08 72.32
CA LYS A 68 -50.85 42.53 71.00
C LYS A 68 -49.49 41.91 70.65
N ALA A 69 -48.54 41.90 71.58
CA ALA A 69 -47.24 41.26 71.37
C ALA A 69 -47.34 39.72 71.21
N SER A 70 -48.35 39.06 71.79
CA SER A 70 -48.60 37.63 71.58
C SER A 70 -49.27 37.32 70.23
N GLU A 71 -50.07 38.26 69.70
CA GLU A 71 -50.66 38.20 68.37
C GLU A 71 -49.56 38.42 67.30
N GLU A 72 -48.73 39.45 67.46
CA GLU A 72 -47.55 39.71 66.63
C GLU A 72 -46.53 38.55 66.65
N LEU A 73 -46.32 37.91 67.81
CA LEU A 73 -45.51 36.68 67.92
C LEU A 73 -46.17 35.45 67.28
N GLY A 74 -47.48 35.46 67.03
CA GLY A 74 -48.18 34.46 66.24
C GLY A 74 -47.97 34.69 64.74
N GLU A 75 -48.18 35.92 64.28
CA GLU A 75 -47.95 36.33 62.89
C GLU A 75 -46.48 36.14 62.47
N ALA A 76 -45.52 36.51 63.32
CA ALA A 76 -44.10 36.29 63.06
C ALA A 76 -43.74 34.79 62.91
N ARG A 77 -44.47 33.88 63.58
CA ARG A 77 -44.28 32.42 63.41
C ARG A 77 -44.86 31.93 62.11
N THR A 78 -46.07 32.35 61.73
CA THR A 78 -46.68 31.90 60.46
C THR A 78 -45.86 32.40 59.27
N VAL A 79 -45.35 33.64 59.31
CA VAL A 79 -44.41 34.18 58.32
C VAL A 79 -43.10 33.38 58.28
N TRP A 80 -42.50 33.06 59.43
CA TRP A 80 -41.29 32.23 59.50
C TRP A 80 -41.53 30.82 58.92
N GLU A 81 -42.66 30.18 59.25
CA GLU A 81 -43.03 28.88 58.71
C GLU A 81 -43.26 28.91 57.19
N THR A 82 -43.85 29.97 56.63
CA THR A 82 -43.98 30.09 55.17
C THR A 82 -42.62 30.27 54.49
N LEU A 83 -41.74 31.11 55.05
CA LEU A 83 -40.39 31.32 54.51
C LEU A 83 -39.53 30.05 54.61
N GLN A 84 -39.70 29.24 55.66
CA GLN A 84 -39.03 27.93 55.75
C GLN A 84 -39.52 26.96 54.67
N LYS A 85 -40.83 26.88 54.44
CA LYS A 85 -41.42 26.04 53.36
C LYS A 85 -40.95 26.48 51.97
N GLU A 86 -40.81 27.79 51.73
CA GLU A 86 -40.24 28.34 50.50
C GLU A 86 -38.74 28.02 50.35
N LEU A 87 -37.96 28.17 51.42
CA LEU A 87 -36.52 27.83 51.43
C LEU A 87 -36.30 26.33 51.14
N ASP A 88 -37.11 25.46 51.76
CA ASP A 88 -37.06 24.01 51.53
C ASP A 88 -37.42 23.68 50.07
N SER A 89 -38.47 24.31 49.52
CA SER A 89 -38.88 24.18 48.12
C SER A 89 -37.79 24.63 47.14
N LEU A 90 -37.17 25.79 47.37
CA LEU A 90 -36.04 26.31 46.60
C LEU A 90 -34.80 25.41 46.72
N SER A 91 -34.58 24.78 47.88
CA SER A 91 -33.50 23.79 48.06
C SER A 91 -33.73 22.54 47.20
N GLY A 92 -34.97 22.06 47.12
CA GLY A 92 -35.37 20.95 46.26
C GLY A 92 -35.21 21.29 44.77
N GLU A 93 -35.65 22.48 44.35
CA GLU A 93 -35.47 22.95 42.98
C GLU A 93 -33.99 23.08 42.60
N LYS A 94 -33.15 23.58 43.51
CA LYS A 94 -31.69 23.65 43.34
C LYS A 94 -31.04 22.26 43.19
N VAL A 95 -31.63 21.20 43.76
CA VAL A 95 -31.19 19.81 43.53
C VAL A 95 -31.70 19.31 42.17
N ARG A 96 -32.99 19.52 41.83
CA ARG A 96 -33.55 19.15 40.51
C ARG A 96 -32.78 19.77 39.35
N LEU A 97 -32.45 21.07 39.43
CA LEU A 97 -31.69 21.78 38.39
C LEU A 97 -30.25 21.25 38.24
N LYS A 98 -29.59 20.81 39.32
CA LYS A 98 -28.28 20.15 39.25
C LYS A 98 -28.35 18.79 38.53
N GLU A 99 -29.39 18.01 38.82
CA GLU A 99 -29.62 16.72 38.17
C GLU A 99 -29.97 16.87 36.68
N ILE A 100 -30.75 17.88 36.33
CA ILE A 100 -31.02 18.25 34.93
C ILE A 100 -29.71 18.68 34.24
N LEU A 101 -28.88 19.49 34.89
CA LEU A 101 -27.59 19.93 34.33
C LEU A 101 -26.65 18.75 34.05
N SER A 102 -26.47 17.82 34.99
CA SER A 102 -25.61 16.65 34.77
C SER A 102 -26.15 15.72 33.68
N LYS A 103 -27.47 15.49 33.62
CA LYS A 103 -28.11 14.74 32.52
C LYS A 103 -27.88 15.41 31.16
N LYS A 104 -27.96 16.74 31.07
CA LYS A 104 -27.68 17.49 29.83
C LYS A 104 -26.19 17.45 29.45
N GLN A 105 -25.28 17.48 30.43
CA GLN A 105 -23.84 17.34 30.20
C GLN A 105 -23.48 15.96 29.63
N GLU A 106 -24.02 14.86 30.18
CA GLU A 106 -23.75 13.53 29.62
C GLU A 106 -24.44 13.33 28.26
N THR A 107 -25.66 13.86 28.06
CA THR A 107 -26.31 13.85 26.73
C THR A 107 -25.44 14.55 25.67
N LEU A 108 -24.83 15.69 26.02
CA LEU A 108 -23.90 16.43 25.15
C LEU A 108 -22.60 15.65 24.91
N ARG A 109 -22.10 14.92 25.90
CA ARG A 109 -20.92 14.03 25.77
C ARG A 109 -21.20 12.89 24.79
N ILE A 110 -22.31 12.19 24.94
CA ILE A 110 -22.75 11.10 24.06
C ILE A 110 -22.94 11.62 22.62
N LEU A 111 -23.62 12.76 22.44
CA LEU A 111 -23.84 13.33 21.11
C LEU A 111 -22.54 13.69 20.40
N ARG A 112 -21.55 14.26 21.11
CA ARG A 112 -20.22 14.56 20.56
C ARG A 112 -19.49 13.30 20.09
N LEU A 113 -19.54 12.22 20.87
CA LEU A 113 -18.95 10.93 20.49
C LEU A 113 -19.61 10.38 19.22
N HIS A 114 -20.95 10.37 19.15
CA HIS A 114 -21.67 9.91 17.95
C HIS A 114 -21.36 10.77 16.71
N CYS A 115 -21.20 12.09 16.85
CA CYS A 115 -20.74 12.94 15.75
C CYS A 115 -19.34 12.54 15.24
N GLN A 116 -18.37 12.34 16.15
CA GLN A 116 -17.01 11.91 15.82
C GLN A 116 -16.98 10.51 15.19
N GLU A 117 -17.79 9.58 15.70
CA GLU A 117 -17.95 8.24 15.11
C GLU A 117 -18.48 8.33 13.68
N LYS A 118 -19.53 9.13 13.43
CA LYS A 118 -20.10 9.32 12.08
C LYS A 118 -19.12 9.98 11.11
N GLU A 119 -18.37 10.98 11.56
CA GLU A 119 -17.28 11.58 10.77
C GLU A 119 -16.23 10.53 10.38
N SER A 120 -15.77 9.72 11.35
CA SER A 120 -14.83 8.62 11.09
C SER A 120 -15.40 7.54 10.16
N GLU A 121 -16.70 7.26 10.24
CA GLU A 121 -17.41 6.32 9.36
C GLU A 121 -17.47 6.86 7.93
N THR A 122 -17.75 8.16 7.75
CA THR A 122 -17.71 8.80 6.42
C THR A 122 -16.31 8.83 5.84
N GLN A 123 -15.29 9.11 6.65
CA GLN A 123 -13.89 9.11 6.19
C GLN A 123 -13.44 7.72 5.74
N ARG A 124 -13.72 6.67 6.52
CA ARG A 124 -13.43 5.27 6.14
C ARG A 124 -14.12 4.88 4.82
N LYS A 125 -15.40 5.25 4.65
CA LYS A 125 -16.16 4.99 3.41
C LYS A 125 -15.56 5.74 2.22
N HIS A 126 -15.10 6.98 2.41
CA HIS A 126 -14.42 7.74 1.37
C HIS A 126 -13.11 7.10 0.94
N THR A 127 -12.26 6.70 1.90
CA THR A 127 -11.00 5.98 1.63
C THR A 127 -11.25 4.68 0.86
N MET A 128 -12.15 3.80 1.34
CA MET A 128 -12.47 2.55 0.64
C MET A 128 -13.03 2.78 -0.78
N LEU A 129 -13.84 3.82 -0.98
CA LEU A 129 -14.38 4.15 -2.31
C LEU A 129 -13.28 4.62 -3.26
N GLN A 130 -12.30 5.39 -2.77
CA GLN A 130 -11.15 5.83 -3.54
C GLN A 130 -10.22 4.65 -3.89
N GLU A 131 -9.94 3.75 -2.94
CA GLU A 131 -9.19 2.50 -3.19
C GLU A 131 -9.89 1.62 -4.25
N CYS A 132 -11.21 1.46 -4.15
CA CYS A 132 -12.00 0.73 -5.16
C CYS A 132 -11.93 1.39 -6.55
N LYS A 133 -11.99 2.72 -6.61
CA LYS A 133 -11.86 3.48 -7.86
C LYS A 133 -10.48 3.30 -8.49
N GLU A 134 -9.41 3.40 -7.71
CA GLU A 134 -8.04 3.17 -8.16
C GLU A 134 -7.82 1.73 -8.65
N ARG A 135 -8.37 0.74 -7.93
CA ARG A 135 -8.35 -0.67 -8.36
C ARG A 135 -9.10 -0.90 -9.67
N ILE A 136 -10.24 -0.25 -9.88
CA ILE A 136 -10.99 -0.30 -11.16
C ILE A 136 -10.16 0.35 -12.28
N SER A 137 -9.52 1.50 -12.03
CA SER A 137 -8.64 2.15 -13.02
C SER A 137 -7.44 1.28 -13.39
N ALA A 138 -6.81 0.60 -12.42
CA ALA A 138 -5.70 -0.32 -12.67
C ALA A 138 -6.14 -1.54 -13.51
N LEU A 139 -7.27 -2.18 -13.16
CA LEU A 139 -7.82 -3.31 -13.92
C LEU A 139 -8.21 -2.91 -15.36
N ASN A 140 -8.82 -1.74 -15.55
CA ASN A 140 -9.15 -1.23 -16.89
C ASN A 140 -7.89 -0.99 -17.75
N SER A 141 -6.82 -0.47 -17.14
CA SER A 141 -5.51 -0.30 -17.81
C SER A 141 -4.91 -1.65 -18.22
N GLN A 142 -4.92 -2.64 -17.33
CA GLN A 142 -4.46 -4.00 -17.61
C GLN A 142 -5.27 -4.67 -18.73
N ILE A 143 -6.59 -4.50 -18.74
CA ILE A 143 -7.47 -5.03 -19.79
C ILE A 143 -7.12 -4.43 -21.16
N GLU A 144 -6.93 -3.11 -21.28
CA GLU A 144 -6.56 -2.51 -22.57
C GLU A 144 -5.14 -2.90 -22.99
N GLN A 145 -4.20 -3.06 -22.05
CA GLN A 145 -2.85 -3.53 -22.33
C GLN A 145 -2.86 -4.95 -22.92
N GLU A 146 -3.55 -5.91 -22.30
CA GLU A 146 -3.65 -7.27 -22.83
C GLU A 146 -4.44 -7.32 -24.15
N LYS A 147 -5.50 -6.52 -24.29
CA LYS A 147 -6.25 -6.41 -25.54
C LYS A 147 -5.41 -5.83 -26.69
N ASN A 148 -4.42 -4.98 -26.38
CA ASN A 148 -3.44 -4.46 -27.33
C ASN A 148 -2.35 -5.49 -27.67
N LYS A 149 -1.82 -6.24 -26.70
CA LYS A 149 -0.94 -7.39 -26.98
C LYS A 149 -1.63 -8.41 -27.89
N GLN A 150 -2.90 -8.72 -27.63
CA GLN A 150 -3.69 -9.62 -28.45
C GLN A 150 -4.08 -9.01 -29.82
N ARG A 151 -4.00 -7.69 -30.02
CA ARG A 151 -4.07 -7.07 -31.35
C ARG A 151 -2.75 -7.26 -32.09
N GLN A 152 -1.62 -6.96 -31.44
CA GLN A 152 -0.29 -7.11 -32.01
C GLN A 152 -0.03 -8.55 -32.48
N LEU A 153 -0.20 -9.53 -31.60
CA LEU A 153 -0.02 -10.97 -31.92
C LEU A 153 -0.92 -11.48 -33.07
N ARG A 154 -2.01 -10.78 -33.41
CA ARG A 154 -2.82 -11.10 -34.59
C ARG A 154 -2.27 -10.46 -35.86
N LEU A 155 -1.77 -9.22 -35.78
CA LEU A 155 -1.07 -8.56 -36.90
C LEU A 155 0.22 -9.29 -37.24
N ASP A 156 1.04 -9.65 -36.24
CA ASP A 156 2.29 -10.38 -36.41
C ASP A 156 2.06 -11.75 -37.11
N PHE A 157 0.94 -12.40 -36.83
CA PHE A 157 0.52 -13.67 -37.45
C PHE A 157 -0.12 -13.48 -38.84
N GLU A 158 -0.85 -12.38 -39.05
CA GLU A 158 -1.41 -12.01 -40.36
C GLU A 158 -0.30 -11.64 -41.37
N GLU A 159 0.76 -10.97 -40.91
CA GLU A 159 1.98 -10.71 -41.67
C GLU A 159 2.71 -12.00 -42.05
N GLN A 160 2.95 -12.92 -41.10
CA GLN A 160 3.54 -14.24 -41.38
C GLN A 160 2.72 -15.09 -42.36
N LEU A 161 1.39 -15.01 -42.30
CA LEU A 161 0.51 -15.67 -43.28
C LEU A 161 0.57 -15.00 -44.66
N ALA A 162 0.67 -13.67 -44.73
CA ALA A 162 0.81 -12.93 -45.98
C ALA A 162 2.14 -13.29 -46.68
N ASP A 163 3.25 -13.32 -45.93
CA ASP A 163 4.57 -13.74 -46.43
C ASP A 163 4.55 -15.18 -46.94
N LEU A 164 3.97 -16.11 -46.19
CA LEU A 164 3.88 -17.53 -46.59
C LEU A 164 3.00 -17.72 -47.83
N MET A 165 1.89 -16.96 -47.95
CA MET A 165 1.07 -16.95 -49.16
C MET A 165 1.80 -16.33 -50.35
N GLY A 166 2.64 -15.31 -50.13
CA GLY A 166 3.55 -14.74 -51.12
C GLY A 166 4.53 -15.77 -51.64
N GLN A 167 5.28 -16.43 -50.75
CA GLN A 167 6.23 -17.49 -51.09
C GLN A 167 5.57 -18.65 -51.87
N HIS A 168 4.39 -19.10 -51.43
CA HIS A 168 3.62 -20.13 -52.15
C HIS A 168 3.21 -19.65 -53.55
N LYS A 169 2.73 -18.41 -53.67
CA LYS A 169 2.33 -17.81 -54.94
C LYS A 169 3.53 -17.72 -55.89
N ASP A 170 4.67 -17.20 -55.45
CA ASP A 170 5.86 -17.03 -56.29
C ASP A 170 6.43 -18.39 -56.73
N LEU A 171 6.44 -19.38 -55.83
CA LEU A 171 6.83 -20.76 -56.14
C LEU A 171 5.89 -21.40 -57.18
N TRP A 172 4.57 -21.19 -57.06
CA TRP A 172 3.58 -21.64 -58.03
C TRP A 172 3.71 -20.90 -59.37
N GLU A 173 4.02 -19.61 -59.35
CA GLU A 173 4.20 -18.80 -60.55
C GLU A 173 5.46 -19.18 -61.35
N PHE A 174 6.53 -19.63 -60.68
CA PHE A 174 7.72 -20.21 -61.30
C PHE A 174 7.43 -21.60 -61.89
N HIS A 175 6.72 -22.47 -61.14
CA HIS A 175 6.41 -23.84 -61.55
C HIS A 175 5.11 -23.96 -62.38
N LYS A 176 4.69 -22.91 -63.10
CA LYS A 176 3.54 -22.98 -64.00
C LYS A 176 3.75 -24.10 -65.03
N PRO A 177 2.84 -25.08 -65.16
CA PRO A 177 3.02 -26.23 -66.06
C PRO A 177 3.27 -25.82 -67.52
N GLU A 178 2.70 -24.71 -67.95
CA GLU A 178 2.88 -24.15 -69.29
C GLU A 178 4.32 -23.66 -69.51
N GLN A 179 4.91 -22.99 -68.51
CA GLN A 179 6.29 -22.51 -68.57
C GLN A 179 7.28 -23.68 -68.53
N LEU A 180 7.07 -24.64 -67.62
CA LEU A 180 7.88 -25.86 -67.53
C LEU A 180 7.80 -26.69 -68.82
N ALA A 181 6.62 -26.82 -69.43
CA ALA A 181 6.47 -27.55 -70.70
C ALA A 181 7.19 -26.86 -71.87
N LEU A 182 7.18 -25.52 -71.92
CA LEU A 182 7.94 -24.76 -72.91
C LEU A 182 9.46 -24.91 -72.72
N GLU A 183 9.94 -24.85 -71.48
CA GLU A 183 11.37 -25.00 -71.15
C GLU A 183 11.86 -26.42 -71.43
N ILE A 184 11.11 -27.46 -71.03
CA ILE A 184 11.41 -28.86 -71.36
C ILE A 184 11.43 -29.06 -72.89
N GLY A 185 10.44 -28.53 -73.62
CA GLY A 185 10.39 -28.63 -75.08
C GLY A 185 11.58 -27.94 -75.77
N ALA A 186 12.06 -26.81 -75.24
CA ALA A 186 13.26 -26.14 -75.72
C ALA A 186 14.54 -26.94 -75.41
N LEU A 187 14.65 -27.52 -74.21
CA LEU A 187 15.77 -28.36 -73.79
C LEU A 187 15.87 -29.65 -74.60
N ASP A 188 14.75 -30.36 -74.83
CA ASP A 188 14.72 -31.55 -75.69
C ASP A 188 15.04 -31.20 -77.16
N SER A 189 14.58 -30.06 -77.66
CA SER A 189 14.94 -29.58 -79.02
C SER A 189 16.45 -29.30 -79.15
N SER A 190 17.05 -28.66 -78.13
CA SER A 190 18.49 -28.38 -78.06
C SER A 190 19.33 -29.67 -77.96
N LYS A 191 18.92 -30.59 -77.08
CA LYS A 191 19.48 -31.94 -76.95
C LYS A 191 19.39 -32.74 -78.24
N GLU A 192 18.27 -32.67 -78.96
CA GLU A 192 18.13 -33.28 -80.28
C GLU A 192 19.09 -32.68 -81.32
N GLN A 193 19.34 -31.37 -81.28
CA GLN A 193 20.34 -30.73 -82.14
C GLN A 193 21.75 -31.21 -81.79
N LEU A 194 22.14 -31.18 -80.51
CA LEU A 194 23.45 -31.65 -80.04
C LEU A 194 23.71 -33.12 -80.41
N LEU A 195 22.71 -34.00 -80.29
CA LEU A 195 22.79 -35.41 -80.72
C LEU A 195 22.93 -35.58 -82.25
N LYS A 196 22.52 -34.60 -83.05
CA LYS A 196 22.72 -34.59 -84.53
C LYS A 196 24.11 -34.08 -84.87
N GLU A 197 24.61 -33.08 -84.14
CA GLU A 197 25.96 -32.54 -84.27
C GLU A 197 27.02 -33.54 -83.81
N GLU A 198 26.81 -34.22 -82.68
CA GLU A 198 27.65 -35.30 -82.15
C GLU A 198 27.84 -36.42 -83.19
N LYS A 199 26.75 -36.98 -83.73
CA LYS A 199 26.79 -38.03 -84.75
C LYS A 199 27.48 -37.57 -86.04
N LEU A 200 27.36 -36.29 -86.40
CA LEU A 200 28.08 -35.72 -87.54
C LEU A 200 29.58 -35.56 -87.25
N VAL A 201 29.98 -35.25 -86.01
CA VAL A 201 31.38 -35.22 -85.59
C VAL A 201 31.97 -36.63 -85.50
N GLU A 202 31.23 -37.61 -84.96
CA GLU A 202 31.60 -39.02 -84.92
C GLU A 202 31.83 -39.58 -86.33
N ALA A 203 30.90 -39.35 -87.26
CA ALA A 203 31.04 -39.78 -88.64
C ALA A 203 32.24 -39.14 -89.36
N LYS A 204 32.53 -37.85 -89.08
CA LYS A 204 33.74 -37.16 -89.59
C LYS A 204 35.02 -37.72 -88.96
N LEU A 205 34.99 -38.06 -87.67
CA LEU A 205 36.13 -38.63 -86.95
C LEU A 205 36.46 -40.03 -87.50
N GLU A 206 35.46 -40.85 -87.79
CA GLU A 206 35.65 -42.15 -88.45
C GLU A 206 36.13 -42.01 -89.90
N ASP A 207 35.68 -41.04 -90.70
CA ASP A 207 36.28 -40.75 -92.01
C ASP A 207 37.77 -40.38 -91.87
N VAL A 208 38.11 -39.45 -90.97
CA VAL A 208 39.50 -39.02 -90.74
C VAL A 208 40.35 -40.18 -90.24
N LYS A 209 39.83 -41.02 -89.35
CA LYS A 209 40.49 -42.23 -88.84
C LYS A 209 40.70 -43.27 -89.95
N HIS A 210 39.69 -43.57 -90.76
CA HIS A 210 39.83 -44.43 -91.94
C HIS A 210 40.86 -43.89 -92.93
N ARG A 211 40.82 -42.58 -93.21
CA ARG A 211 41.76 -41.87 -94.09
C ARG A 211 43.20 -41.95 -93.57
N LEU A 212 43.42 -41.77 -92.27
CA LEU A 212 44.73 -41.94 -91.63
C LEU A 212 45.19 -43.41 -91.67
N CYS A 213 44.32 -44.37 -91.34
CA CYS A 213 44.64 -45.80 -91.45
C CYS A 213 44.97 -46.22 -92.89
N SER A 214 44.32 -45.63 -93.91
CA SER A 214 44.63 -45.85 -95.32
C SER A 214 45.92 -45.17 -95.79
N GLN A 215 46.30 -44.03 -95.20
CA GLN A 215 47.53 -43.31 -95.55
C GLN A 215 48.79 -43.86 -94.85
N PHE A 216 48.67 -44.32 -93.60
CA PHE A 216 49.81 -44.77 -92.79
C PHE A 216 49.89 -46.30 -92.61
N GLY A 217 48.82 -47.03 -92.91
CA GLY A 217 48.75 -48.48 -92.73
C GLY A 217 48.70 -48.93 -91.27
N ALA A 218 48.52 -50.24 -91.05
CA ALA A 218 48.32 -50.84 -89.72
C ALA A 218 49.62 -51.03 -88.92
N LYS A 219 50.49 -50.01 -88.83
CA LYS A 219 51.80 -50.11 -88.17
C LYS A 219 52.28 -48.81 -87.51
N GLY A 220 51.50 -48.30 -86.55
CA GLY A 220 51.80 -47.04 -85.83
C GLY A 220 51.68 -47.07 -84.30
N CYS A 221 51.28 -48.19 -83.67
CA CYS A 221 51.15 -48.26 -82.22
C CYS A 221 52.51 -48.50 -81.55
N SER A 222 53.24 -47.43 -81.24
CA SER A 222 54.39 -47.44 -80.31
C SER A 222 54.09 -46.53 -79.12
N ALA A 223 54.26 -47.04 -77.90
CA ALA A 223 53.91 -46.31 -76.68
C ALA A 223 54.65 -44.96 -76.60
N ILE A 224 53.89 -43.88 -76.52
CA ILE A 224 54.43 -42.55 -76.21
C ILE A 224 54.80 -42.55 -74.72
N ALA A 225 56.05 -42.21 -74.41
CA ALA A 225 56.61 -42.41 -73.08
C ALA A 225 56.10 -41.35 -72.08
N GLU A 226 55.14 -41.75 -71.23
CA GLU A 226 54.57 -40.93 -70.14
C GLU A 226 55.65 -40.34 -69.20
N GLY A 227 56.80 -41.02 -69.07
CA GLY A 227 57.94 -40.58 -68.25
C GLY A 227 58.79 -39.44 -68.82
N LEU A 228 58.52 -38.94 -70.04
CA LEU A 228 59.28 -37.81 -70.61
C LEU A 228 58.76 -36.44 -70.13
N PHE A 229 57.45 -36.26 -70.01
CA PHE A 229 56.87 -34.98 -69.57
C PHE A 229 57.25 -34.65 -68.12
N LEU A 230 57.28 -35.66 -67.24
CA LEU A 230 57.71 -35.54 -65.84
C LEU A 230 59.22 -35.22 -65.64
N ARG A 231 59.96 -34.99 -66.73
CA ARG A 231 61.36 -34.54 -66.73
C ARG A 231 61.59 -33.28 -67.57
N SER A 232 60.52 -32.63 -68.03
CA SER A 232 60.62 -31.40 -68.80
C SER A 232 60.73 -30.16 -67.91
N GLU A 233 61.20 -29.05 -68.48
CA GLU A 233 61.40 -27.79 -67.77
C GLU A 233 60.05 -27.18 -67.33
N GLU A 234 59.00 -27.40 -68.11
CA GLU A 234 57.63 -27.00 -67.80
C GLU A 234 57.07 -27.74 -66.58
N ALA A 235 57.36 -29.03 -66.41
CA ALA A 235 56.94 -29.79 -65.24
C ALA A 235 57.64 -29.30 -63.96
N ALA A 236 58.92 -28.93 -64.04
CA ALA A 236 59.65 -28.32 -62.93
C ALA A 236 59.09 -26.92 -62.58
N ALA A 237 58.77 -26.09 -63.58
CA ALA A 237 58.16 -24.78 -63.36
C ALA A 237 56.77 -24.88 -62.69
N VAL A 238 55.97 -25.89 -63.05
CA VAL A 238 54.68 -26.14 -62.37
C VAL A 238 54.88 -26.56 -60.91
N VAL A 239 55.88 -27.38 -60.59
CA VAL A 239 56.19 -27.75 -59.19
C VAL A 239 56.59 -26.51 -58.38
N HIS A 240 57.48 -25.66 -58.88
CA HIS A 240 57.86 -24.42 -58.17
C HIS A 240 56.69 -23.46 -57.96
N LEU A 241 55.75 -23.34 -58.91
CA LEU A 241 54.53 -22.55 -58.71
C LEU A 241 53.63 -23.14 -57.61
N PHE A 242 53.54 -24.46 -57.49
CA PHE A 242 52.82 -25.10 -56.39
C PHE A 242 53.54 -24.93 -55.04
N GLU A 243 54.88 -24.94 -55.02
CA GLU A 243 55.67 -24.66 -53.81
C GLU A 243 55.46 -23.21 -53.34
N GLU A 244 55.52 -22.23 -54.26
CA GLU A 244 55.35 -20.80 -53.96
C GLU A 244 53.92 -20.47 -53.46
N GLU A 245 52.89 -21.05 -54.07
CA GLU A 245 51.50 -20.87 -53.60
C GLU A 245 51.24 -21.60 -52.26
N ASN A 246 51.90 -22.73 -52.01
CA ASN A 246 51.79 -23.44 -50.74
C ASN A 246 52.50 -22.69 -49.59
N GLU A 247 53.64 -22.05 -49.86
CA GLU A 247 54.33 -21.16 -48.91
C GLU A 247 53.43 -19.97 -48.52
N LYS A 248 52.85 -19.26 -49.51
CA LYS A 248 51.87 -18.18 -49.26
C LYS A 248 50.65 -18.67 -48.47
N ALA A 249 50.10 -19.84 -48.82
CA ALA A 249 48.96 -20.42 -48.12
C ALA A 249 49.28 -20.71 -46.64
N GLN A 250 50.52 -21.13 -46.35
CA GLN A 250 50.98 -21.33 -44.98
C GLN A 250 51.17 -19.98 -44.24
N GLU A 251 51.76 -18.95 -44.86
CA GLU A 251 51.85 -17.60 -44.28
C GLU A 251 50.46 -17.05 -43.91
N PHE A 252 49.47 -17.18 -44.81
CA PHE A 252 48.09 -16.77 -44.55
C PHE A 252 47.46 -17.53 -43.38
N LEU A 253 47.75 -18.83 -43.24
CA LEU A 253 47.23 -19.66 -42.14
C LEU A 253 47.86 -19.25 -40.80
N GLU A 254 49.16 -18.99 -40.76
CA GLU A 254 49.85 -18.51 -39.56
C GLU A 254 49.37 -17.11 -39.15
N ALA A 255 49.18 -16.19 -40.10
CA ALA A 255 48.63 -14.86 -39.84
C ALA A 255 47.17 -14.93 -39.33
N ALA A 256 46.36 -15.86 -39.86
CA ALA A 256 45.01 -16.11 -39.39
C ALA A 256 44.99 -16.68 -37.95
N ALA A 257 45.88 -17.61 -37.63
CA ALA A 257 46.02 -18.19 -36.30
C ALA A 257 46.42 -17.14 -35.26
N GLN A 258 47.41 -16.29 -35.56
CA GLN A 258 47.81 -15.17 -34.68
C GLN A 258 46.65 -14.20 -34.42
N ARG A 259 45.87 -13.88 -35.46
CA ARG A 259 44.67 -13.02 -35.33
C ARG A 259 43.58 -13.68 -34.49
N GLN A 260 43.37 -14.99 -34.62
CA GLN A 260 42.42 -15.74 -33.79
C GLN A 260 42.85 -15.74 -32.32
N GLU A 261 44.14 -15.92 -32.02
CA GLU A 261 44.64 -15.86 -30.64
C GLU A 261 44.43 -14.47 -30.02
N GLN A 262 44.79 -13.39 -30.75
CA GLN A 262 44.58 -12.02 -30.28
C GLN A 262 43.09 -11.73 -29.98
N LEU A 263 42.17 -12.22 -30.82
CA LEU A 263 40.73 -12.11 -30.58
C LEU A 263 40.30 -12.91 -29.36
N GLN A 264 40.81 -14.12 -29.16
CA GLN A 264 40.50 -14.97 -28.01
C GLN A 264 40.99 -14.35 -26.69
N GLN A 265 42.22 -13.82 -26.66
CA GLN A 265 42.77 -13.07 -25.52
C GLN A 265 41.90 -11.83 -25.22
N LYS A 266 41.50 -11.06 -26.25
CA LYS A 266 40.64 -9.87 -26.11
C LYS A 266 39.25 -10.22 -25.57
N CYS A 267 38.65 -11.33 -26.00
CA CYS A 267 37.39 -11.84 -25.47
C CYS A 267 37.51 -12.22 -23.99
N GLN A 268 38.59 -12.89 -23.57
CA GLN A 268 38.84 -13.19 -22.16
C GLN A 268 38.98 -11.91 -21.31
N GLN A 269 39.70 -10.89 -21.80
CA GLN A 269 39.83 -9.60 -21.11
C GLN A 269 38.46 -8.90 -20.95
N LEU A 270 37.62 -8.90 -21.99
CA LEU A 270 36.26 -8.34 -21.94
C LEU A 270 35.35 -9.13 -20.98
N GLN A 271 35.46 -10.45 -20.96
CA GLN A 271 34.72 -11.31 -20.02
C GLN A 271 35.11 -11.03 -18.56
N GLN A 272 36.40 -10.87 -18.27
CA GLN A 272 36.87 -10.44 -16.95
C GLN A 272 36.38 -9.04 -16.59
N LYS A 273 36.43 -8.08 -17.52
CA LYS A 273 35.94 -6.71 -17.28
C LYS A 273 34.44 -6.68 -17.00
N ARG A 274 33.64 -7.46 -17.73
CA ARG A 274 32.20 -7.65 -17.48
C ARG A 274 31.94 -8.21 -16.08
N GLN A 275 32.73 -9.18 -15.63
CA GLN A 275 32.59 -9.76 -14.29
C GLN A 275 32.92 -8.75 -13.18
N ARG A 276 34.00 -7.97 -13.32
CA ARG A 276 34.34 -6.89 -12.36
C ARG A 276 33.23 -5.83 -12.29
N LEU A 277 32.71 -5.39 -13.44
CA LEU A 277 31.60 -4.42 -13.50
C LEU A 277 30.30 -4.97 -12.87
N LYS A 278 30.03 -6.28 -13.01
CA LYS A 278 28.91 -6.93 -12.30
C LYS A 278 29.09 -6.87 -10.79
N GLU A 279 30.28 -7.20 -10.29
CA GLU A 279 30.60 -7.13 -8.85
C GLU A 279 30.59 -5.70 -8.31
N GLU A 280 30.94 -4.70 -9.13
CA GLU A 280 30.84 -3.27 -8.77
C GLU A 280 29.38 -2.81 -8.68
N LEU A 281 28.51 -3.21 -9.63
CA LEU A 281 27.07 -2.93 -9.56
C LEU A 281 26.39 -3.59 -8.34
N GLU A 282 26.79 -4.83 -8.02
CA GLU A 282 26.29 -5.58 -6.86
C GLU A 282 26.73 -4.91 -5.54
N LYS A 283 27.98 -4.43 -5.45
CA LYS A 283 28.48 -3.62 -4.31
C LYS A 283 27.79 -2.26 -4.17
N LEU A 284 27.32 -1.68 -5.27
CA LEU A 284 26.56 -0.42 -5.29
C LEU A 284 25.07 -0.60 -4.96
N GLY A 285 24.63 -1.81 -4.57
CA GLY A 285 23.27 -2.08 -4.10
C GLY A 285 22.21 -2.17 -5.20
N VAL A 286 22.61 -2.11 -6.47
CA VAL A 286 21.70 -2.24 -7.61
C VAL A 286 21.44 -3.73 -7.87
N GLN A 287 20.44 -4.29 -7.17
CA GLN A 287 19.92 -5.61 -7.49
C GLN A 287 19.27 -5.60 -8.88
N VAL A 288 19.99 -6.13 -9.88
CA VAL A 288 19.41 -6.44 -11.20
C VAL A 288 18.51 -7.67 -11.06
N PRO A 289 17.21 -7.59 -11.41
CA PRO A 289 16.30 -8.72 -11.26
C PRO A 289 16.66 -9.97 -12.07
N ALA A 290 16.14 -11.09 -11.60
CA ALA A 290 16.50 -12.46 -11.98
C ALA A 290 16.38 -12.83 -13.47
N GLN A 291 17.26 -13.74 -13.88
CA GLN A 291 16.92 -14.97 -14.61
C GLN A 291 15.98 -14.86 -15.83
N GLY A 292 16.51 -14.36 -16.96
CA GLY A 292 15.98 -14.68 -18.28
C GLY A 292 16.56 -16.01 -18.83
N GLN A 293 15.75 -16.83 -19.47
CA GLN A 293 16.18 -18.08 -20.10
C GLN A 293 16.83 -17.81 -21.46
N SER A 294 18.14 -18.01 -21.62
CA SER A 294 18.82 -17.90 -22.92
C SER A 294 18.83 -19.23 -23.69
N LYS A 295 17.68 -19.62 -24.24
CA LYS A 295 17.65 -20.45 -25.45
C LYS A 295 17.68 -19.52 -26.67
N GLN A 296 18.64 -19.75 -27.58
CA GLN A 296 18.55 -19.48 -29.02
C GLN A 296 18.12 -18.07 -29.47
N GLU A 297 19.12 -17.20 -29.66
CA GLU A 297 19.35 -16.48 -30.93
C GLU A 297 20.76 -16.93 -31.37
N GLU A 298 21.07 -17.45 -32.55
CA GLU A 298 20.47 -17.33 -33.90
C GLU A 298 20.68 -15.95 -34.54
N GLY A 299 21.95 -15.62 -34.80
CA GLY A 299 22.31 -14.55 -35.72
C GLY A 299 22.35 -15.06 -37.16
N ALA A 300 21.52 -14.49 -38.03
CA ALA A 300 21.46 -14.85 -39.46
C ALA A 300 22.61 -14.23 -40.28
N GLY A 301 23.16 -15.01 -41.21
CA GLY A 301 24.18 -14.60 -42.18
C GLY A 301 24.52 -15.75 -43.14
N PRO A 302 24.80 -15.52 -44.43
CA PRO A 302 24.18 -16.35 -45.48
C PRO A 302 25.13 -17.23 -46.32
N GLY A 303 24.54 -18.15 -47.09
CA GLY A 303 25.20 -19.02 -48.09
C GLY A 303 25.58 -20.39 -47.53
N GLU A 304 24.88 -21.50 -47.79
CA GLU A 304 24.61 -22.19 -49.07
C GLU A 304 25.76 -23.11 -49.53
N ALA A 305 25.63 -24.41 -49.22
CA ALA A 305 26.13 -25.55 -50.01
C ALA A 305 25.54 -26.88 -49.46
N ALA A 306 25.36 -27.88 -50.33
CA ALA A 306 24.66 -29.12 -50.00
C ALA A 306 25.55 -30.24 -49.37
N ASN A 307 24.88 -31.18 -48.70
CA ASN A 307 25.10 -32.65 -48.57
C ASN A 307 26.46 -33.28 -49.01
N PRO A 308 26.91 -34.41 -48.38
CA PRO A 308 26.02 -35.49 -47.90
C PRO A 308 26.32 -36.11 -46.52
N LYS A 309 25.32 -36.87 -46.06
CA LYS A 309 25.21 -37.58 -44.78
C LYS A 309 25.59 -39.07 -44.93
N PRO A 310 26.44 -39.67 -44.06
CA PRO A 310 26.55 -41.12 -43.93
C PRO A 310 25.41 -41.71 -43.07
N LEU A 311 25.07 -42.99 -43.28
CA LEU A 311 24.05 -43.67 -42.50
C LEU A 311 24.56 -44.05 -41.10
N GLY A 312 23.69 -43.93 -40.10
CA GLY A 312 23.81 -44.55 -38.78
C GLY A 312 22.45 -45.14 -38.38
N VAL A 313 22.39 -46.46 -38.23
CA VAL A 313 21.16 -47.18 -37.84
C VAL A 313 21.04 -47.20 -36.32
N SER A 314 19.84 -47.00 -35.79
CA SER A 314 19.48 -47.25 -34.38
C SER A 314 17.98 -47.53 -34.28
N GLU A 315 17.58 -48.33 -33.30
CA GLU A 315 16.33 -49.06 -33.32
C GLU A 315 15.10 -48.31 -32.75
N GLU A 316 13.95 -48.64 -33.34
CA GLU A 316 12.64 -48.82 -32.72
C GLU A 316 12.51 -48.59 -31.21
N LYS A 317 11.71 -47.58 -30.82
CA LYS A 317 10.65 -47.74 -29.79
C LYS A 317 9.66 -46.59 -29.70
N ASP A 318 8.37 -46.92 -29.82
CA ASP A 318 7.25 -46.06 -29.42
C ASP A 318 7.07 -45.98 -27.90
N PRO A 319 6.50 -44.87 -27.41
CA PRO A 319 5.55 -44.91 -26.29
C PRO A 319 4.20 -44.26 -26.64
N GLU A 320 3.11 -44.94 -26.28
CA GLU A 320 1.72 -44.47 -26.49
C GLU A 320 1.35 -43.19 -25.70
N PRO A 321 0.38 -42.39 -26.18
CA PRO A 321 -0.11 -41.21 -25.47
C PRO A 321 -1.03 -41.57 -24.27
N PRO A 322 -0.95 -40.86 -23.13
CA PRO A 322 -1.79 -41.14 -21.97
C PRO A 322 -3.25 -40.71 -22.15
N THR A 323 -4.17 -41.60 -21.76
CA THR A 323 -5.62 -41.45 -21.88
C THR A 323 -6.20 -40.31 -21.04
N LYS A 324 -7.17 -39.57 -21.58
CA LYS A 324 -8.03 -38.65 -20.81
C LYS A 324 -8.85 -39.42 -19.77
N GLN A 325 -8.73 -39.09 -18.49
CA GLN A 325 -9.81 -39.34 -17.52
C GLN A 325 -10.05 -38.12 -16.64
N SER A 326 -11.34 -37.87 -16.38
CA SER A 326 -11.84 -36.79 -15.53
C SER A 326 -12.09 -37.33 -14.13
N LEU A 327 -11.70 -36.59 -13.09
CA LEU A 327 -12.28 -36.71 -11.77
C LEU A 327 -12.21 -35.36 -11.02
N MET A 328 -13.38 -34.79 -10.71
CA MET A 328 -13.52 -33.66 -9.79
C MET A 328 -14.03 -34.20 -8.44
N PRO A 329 -13.41 -33.85 -7.30
CA PRO A 329 -14.05 -33.91 -5.99
C PRO A 329 -15.06 -32.76 -5.83
N PHE A 330 -15.99 -32.94 -4.88
CA PHE A 330 -16.90 -31.88 -4.39
C PHE A 330 -16.21 -30.98 -3.35
#